data_AF-A0ABD3C2X0-F1
#
_entry.id   AF-A0ABD3C2X0-F1
#
_cell.length_a   1.000
_cell.length_b   1.000
_cell.length_c   1.000
_cell.angle_alpha   90.00
_cell.angle_beta   90.00
_cell.angle_gamma   90.00
#
_symmetry.space_group_name_H-M   'P 1'
#
loop_
_entity.id
_entity.type
_entity.pdbx_description
1 polymer ?
#
loop_
_entity_poly.entity_id
_entity_poly.type
_entity_poly.pdbx_seq_one_letter_code
_entity_poly.pdbx_strand_id
1 'polypeptide(L)'
;MSSDTSPSSSSTAVEAVGGGAPPSSSRSRMRPSDEVWPEPFVEALALQVAIDASRTLGRLSAAQALFNLFQVCSTWRAVSSSDLLWQSLTQRIWNVDSLVRDTWQDEYVYRHRTATNFRSNRCSYTTIYIVPTDNNNNHNDGLSCRRLAISDHHLAVGFSNGAVHLYHLSTGLHMSTFYPQHRDRLGQFSSAVSGIVLADTCLVFATLDGDIHMAAVVGPAPLRRAHLGDVVNDGVLVDFSGCDRWWVGLYAGVPGHAFRIWNSVNEELVFVGGTLTDPEAVMGWHLLTELTDLIGRVRVTSHDTAVACTSLRVVSFDLRNQGVVLGEEESRRGIIVGSFDAVNESALITDARSSATVRRVANLEEVCRFTLRGGRVGEIMGCVNGGYGVICVGGVIRVWEIENGEYLYRFREAIGDISGIIANERYVAAYSIDGTIHIWDFGA
;
A
#
# COMPACT_ATOMS: atom_id res chain seq x y z
N MET A 1 39.59 -36.46 77.79
CA MET A 1 39.32 -36.12 76.38
C MET A 1 39.98 -34.76 76.15
N SER A 2 41.30 -34.63 76.31
CA SER A 2 42.37 -35.13 75.41
C SER A 2 42.23 -34.41 74.06
N SER A 3 43.13 -33.52 73.62
CA SER A 3 44.58 -33.49 73.80
C SER A 3 45.19 -32.12 73.42
N ASP A 4 46.18 -31.72 74.24
CA ASP A 4 47.42 -30.95 74.02
C ASP A 4 47.77 -30.55 72.57
N THR A 5 48.45 -29.43 72.27
CA THR A 5 49.83 -29.10 72.67
C THR A 5 50.17 -27.64 72.28
N SER A 6 50.91 -26.90 73.13
CA SER A 6 51.76 -25.74 72.76
C SER A 6 53.19 -26.25 72.42
N PRO A 7 54.30 -25.47 72.24
CA PRO A 7 54.54 -24.01 72.27
C PRO A 7 55.61 -23.50 71.23
N SER A 8 56.23 -22.34 71.54
CA SER A 8 57.52 -21.77 71.06
C SER A 8 57.45 -20.86 69.82
N SER A 9 57.87 -19.59 69.75
CA SER A 9 58.84 -18.68 70.42
C SER A 9 59.96 -18.28 69.45
N SER A 10 60.09 -16.97 69.16
CA SER A 10 61.32 -16.21 68.81
C SER A 10 60.86 -14.94 68.05
N SER A 11 60.92 -13.74 68.62
CA SER A 11 62.05 -12.89 69.01
C SER A 11 62.46 -11.91 67.90
N THR A 12 62.68 -10.66 68.33
CA THR A 12 63.52 -9.60 67.74
C THR A 12 63.09 -9.00 66.38
N ALA A 13 63.32 -7.74 66.05
CA ALA A 13 63.68 -6.49 66.73
C ALA A 13 63.84 -5.42 65.60
N VAL A 14 63.92 -4.15 65.99
CA VAL A 14 64.55 -3.03 65.24
C VAL A 14 63.80 -2.55 63.99
N GLU A 15 63.17 -1.37 64.01
CA GLU A 15 63.73 -0.03 63.79
C GLU A 15 64.20 0.25 62.34
N ALA A 16 63.76 1.42 61.86
CA ALA A 16 64.47 2.32 60.97
C ALA A 16 64.49 2.10 59.43
N VAL A 17 63.80 3.04 58.78
CA VAL A 17 64.30 3.94 57.72
C VAL A 17 64.23 3.50 56.27
N GLY A 18 63.61 4.38 55.48
CA GLY A 18 63.77 4.50 54.03
C GLY A 18 62.39 4.65 53.40
N GLY A 19 62.02 5.74 52.74
CA GLY A 19 62.74 6.89 52.21
C GLY A 19 61.68 7.74 51.49
N GLY A 20 61.96 9.03 51.34
CA GLY A 20 60.96 10.04 51.02
C GLY A 20 60.19 9.85 49.70
N ALA A 21 58.97 10.37 49.71
CA ALA A 21 58.25 10.78 48.51
C ALA A 21 57.55 12.13 48.80
N PRO A 22 58.03 13.26 48.25
CA PRO A 22 57.28 14.49 48.12
C PRO A 22 56.57 14.53 46.74
N PRO A 23 55.70 15.51 46.48
CA PRO A 23 54.37 15.63 47.02
C PRO A 23 53.30 15.37 45.95
N SER A 24 52.10 15.11 46.45
CA SER A 24 50.81 15.24 45.78
C SER A 24 50.76 16.41 44.78
N SER A 25 50.55 16.10 43.51
CA SER A 25 49.96 17.04 42.56
C SER A 25 48.63 16.46 42.07
N SER A 26 47.57 16.95 42.71
CA SER A 26 46.18 16.76 42.31
C SER A 26 45.97 17.42 40.94
N ARG A 27 46.31 16.73 39.86
CA ARG A 27 45.81 17.05 38.53
C ARG A 27 44.35 16.62 38.46
N SER A 28 43.48 17.49 38.95
CA SER A 28 42.12 17.62 38.44
C SER A 28 42.21 17.74 36.92
N ARG A 29 41.97 16.62 36.22
CA ARG A 29 41.59 16.68 34.80
C ARG A 29 40.28 17.46 34.77
N MET A 30 40.34 18.75 34.48
CA MET A 30 39.19 19.44 33.92
C MET A 30 38.82 18.66 32.67
N ARG A 31 37.71 17.91 32.75
CA ARG A 31 37.02 17.46 31.54
C ARG A 31 36.66 18.73 30.76
N PRO A 32 36.81 18.76 29.44
CA PRO A 32 36.17 19.80 28.67
C PRO A 32 34.70 19.78 29.07
N SER A 33 34.09 20.95 29.24
CA SER A 33 32.63 21.05 29.25
C SER A 33 32.13 20.34 28.00
N ASP A 34 31.65 19.11 28.20
CA ASP A 34 31.01 18.28 27.20
C ASP A 34 29.85 19.12 26.64
N GLU A 35 30.06 19.79 25.51
CA GLU A 35 29.02 20.37 24.66
C GLU A 35 28.23 19.21 24.05
N VAL A 36 27.56 18.47 24.93
CA VAL A 36 26.61 17.43 24.55
C VAL A 36 25.38 18.18 24.08
N TRP A 37 25.16 18.10 22.76
CA TRP A 37 23.94 18.58 22.14
C TRP A 37 22.72 18.02 22.89
N PRO A 38 21.72 18.84 23.22
CA PRO A 38 20.52 18.38 23.91
C PRO A 38 19.83 17.24 23.13
N GLU A 39 19.30 16.24 23.84
CA GLU A 39 18.59 15.10 23.23
C GLU A 39 17.51 15.53 22.22
N PRO A 40 16.65 16.54 22.50
CA PRO A 40 15.63 16.98 21.53
C PRO A 40 16.24 17.53 20.23
N PHE A 41 17.43 18.13 20.29
CA PHE A 41 18.12 18.60 19.10
C PHE A 41 18.61 17.42 18.25
N VAL A 42 19.24 16.44 18.89
CA VAL A 42 19.75 15.25 18.20
C VAL A 42 18.60 14.42 17.62
N GLU A 43 17.45 14.37 18.30
CA GLU A 43 16.22 13.76 17.81
C GLU A 43 15.69 14.46 16.55
N ALA A 44 15.57 15.79 16.58
CA ALA A 44 15.16 16.56 15.41
C ALA A 44 16.14 16.41 14.24
N LEU A 45 17.44 16.37 14.51
CA LEU A 45 18.47 16.12 13.51
C LEU A 45 18.34 14.71 12.92
N ALA A 46 18.16 13.68 13.75
CA ALA A 46 17.98 12.30 13.31
C ALA A 46 16.76 12.17 12.39
N LEU A 47 15.65 12.80 12.77
CA LEU A 47 14.42 12.85 11.99
C LEU A 47 14.66 13.50 10.61
N GLN A 48 15.25 14.69 10.60
CA GLN A 48 15.48 15.44 9.35
C GLN A 48 16.44 14.70 8.41
N VAL A 49 17.56 14.20 8.93
CA VAL A 49 18.57 13.46 8.14
C VAL A 49 17.97 12.19 7.52
N ALA A 50 17.15 11.45 8.28
CA ALA A 50 16.49 10.26 7.77
C ALA A 50 15.43 10.57 6.71
N ILE A 51 14.63 11.64 6.90
CA ILE A 51 13.65 12.10 5.92
C ILE A 51 14.35 12.55 4.63
N ASP A 52 15.41 13.33 4.73
CA ASP A 52 16.14 13.82 3.56
C ASP A 52 16.82 12.68 2.80
N ALA A 53 17.44 11.73 3.51
CA ALA A 53 17.95 10.51 2.90
C ALA A 53 16.83 9.74 2.18
N SER A 54 15.69 9.53 2.84
CA SER A 54 14.55 8.80 2.27
C SER A 54 14.03 9.40 0.96
N ARG A 55 14.03 10.75 0.86
CA ARG A 55 13.53 11.49 -0.31
C ARG A 55 14.52 11.56 -1.46
N THR A 56 15.82 11.49 -1.16
CA THR A 56 16.89 11.67 -2.17
C THR A 56 17.41 10.35 -2.70
N LEU A 57 17.48 9.32 -1.86
CA LEU A 57 18.09 8.02 -2.17
C LEU A 57 17.11 6.85 -2.01
N GLY A 58 15.83 7.14 -1.73
CA GLY A 58 14.78 6.16 -1.50
C GLY A 58 14.66 5.73 -0.03
N ARG A 59 13.48 5.23 0.34
CA ARG A 59 13.08 4.93 1.73
C ARG A 59 14.06 4.06 2.53
N LEU A 60 14.74 3.12 1.87
CA LEU A 60 15.71 2.22 2.52
C LEU A 60 17.02 2.93 2.95
N SER A 61 17.34 4.09 2.38
CA SER A 61 18.55 4.83 2.76
C SER A 61 18.46 5.44 4.17
N ALA A 62 17.25 5.65 4.68
CA ALA A 62 17.00 6.25 5.99
C ALA A 62 17.67 5.46 7.13
N ALA A 63 17.65 4.13 7.08
CA ALA A 63 18.29 3.30 8.10
C ALA A 63 19.81 3.45 8.10
N GLN A 64 20.45 3.58 6.93
CA GLN A 64 21.89 3.82 6.85
C GLN A 64 22.26 5.19 7.41
N ALA A 65 21.44 6.21 7.14
CA ALA A 65 21.64 7.55 7.67
C ALA A 65 21.53 7.58 9.20
N LEU A 66 20.49 6.95 9.76
CA LEU A 66 20.30 6.80 11.21
C LEU A 66 21.44 6.00 11.84
N PHE A 67 21.86 4.90 11.21
CA PHE A 67 22.98 4.09 11.70
C PHE A 67 24.24 4.94 11.84
N ASN A 68 24.61 5.69 10.79
CA ASN A 68 25.79 6.55 10.83
C ASN A 68 25.70 7.62 11.94
N LEU A 69 24.51 8.21 12.11
CA LEU A 69 24.25 9.22 13.14
C LEU A 69 24.39 8.65 14.57
N PHE A 70 23.86 7.46 14.84
CA PHE A 70 23.93 6.82 16.17
C PHE A 70 25.30 6.20 16.50
N GLN A 71 26.26 6.23 15.57
CA GLN A 71 27.65 5.83 15.82
C GLN A 71 28.54 6.99 16.32
N VAL A 72 28.06 8.24 16.31
CA VAL A 72 28.87 9.42 16.69
C VAL A 72 29.35 9.35 18.14
N CYS A 73 28.45 9.16 19.10
CA CYS A 73 28.78 8.97 20.52
C CYS A 73 27.61 8.33 21.28
N SER A 74 27.82 7.99 22.57
CA SER A 74 26.82 7.30 23.39
C SER A 74 25.56 8.14 23.66
N THR A 75 25.68 9.46 23.75
CA THR A 75 24.52 10.35 23.96
C THR A 75 23.63 10.40 22.72
N TRP A 76 24.23 10.38 21.52
CA TRP A 76 23.47 10.31 20.27
C TRP A 76 22.81 8.95 20.07
N ARG A 77 23.50 7.89 20.48
CA ARG A 77 22.90 6.54 20.50
C ARG A 77 21.74 6.44 21.48
N ALA A 78 21.76 7.14 22.62
CA ALA A 78 20.65 7.12 23.57
C ALA A 78 19.33 7.59 22.95
N VAL A 79 19.39 8.52 21.98
CA VAL A 79 18.22 9.01 21.25
C VAL A 79 17.51 7.91 20.44
N SER A 80 18.21 6.82 20.08
CA SER A 80 17.57 5.68 19.42
C SER A 80 16.58 4.92 20.31
N SER A 81 16.47 5.28 21.59
CA SER A 81 15.45 4.76 22.50
C SER A 81 14.19 5.64 22.57
N SER A 82 14.19 6.81 21.90
CA SER A 82 13.00 7.69 21.83
C SER A 82 11.92 7.06 20.98
N ASP A 83 10.78 6.75 21.59
CA ASP A 83 9.61 6.23 20.88
C ASP A 83 8.97 7.29 19.96
N LEU A 84 9.03 8.57 20.35
CA LEU A 84 8.53 9.70 19.54
C LEU A 84 9.30 9.86 18.23
N LEU A 85 10.61 9.62 18.26
CA LEU A 85 11.45 9.60 17.07
C LEU A 85 10.97 8.51 16.11
N TRP A 86 10.81 7.29 16.61
CA TRP A 86 10.39 6.16 15.79
C TRP A 86 8.97 6.32 15.25
N GLN A 87 8.06 6.88 16.05
CA GLN A 87 6.71 7.24 15.60
C GLN A 87 6.78 8.23 14.42
N SER A 88 7.53 9.32 14.60
CA SER A 88 7.65 10.37 13.59
C SER A 88 8.31 9.86 12.30
N LEU A 89 9.36 9.05 12.42
CA LEU A 89 10.02 8.40 11.28
C LEU A 89 9.07 7.45 10.55
N THR A 90 8.30 6.66 11.30
CA THR A 90 7.38 5.67 10.73
C THR A 90 6.25 6.34 9.96
N GLN A 91 5.64 7.36 10.54
CA GLN A 91 4.60 8.16 9.87
C GLN A 91 5.15 8.87 8.63
N ARG A 92 6.34 9.48 8.70
CA ARG A 92 6.87 10.30 7.60
C ARG A 92 7.47 9.51 6.45
N ILE A 93 8.09 8.37 6.71
CA ILE A 93 8.79 7.57 5.68
C ILE A 93 7.89 6.46 5.14
N TRP A 94 7.09 5.83 6.01
CA TRP A 94 6.26 4.68 5.65
C TRP A 94 4.77 5.01 5.50
N ASN A 95 4.34 6.24 5.85
CA ASN A 95 2.95 6.68 5.79
C ASN A 95 2.00 5.78 6.60
N VAL A 96 2.43 5.38 7.81
CA VAL A 96 1.67 4.52 8.73
C VAL A 96 1.24 5.33 9.95
N ASP A 97 -0.07 5.45 10.15
CA ASP A 97 -0.65 6.25 11.24
C ASP A 97 -1.04 5.43 12.48
N SER A 98 -1.13 4.10 12.36
CA SER A 98 -1.51 3.19 13.44
C SER A 98 -0.37 2.24 13.81
N LEU A 99 -0.18 2.05 15.12
CA LEU A 99 0.78 1.11 15.67
C LEU A 99 0.16 -0.31 15.69
N VAL A 100 0.78 -1.26 14.99
CA VAL A 100 0.36 -2.66 14.97
C VAL A 100 1.25 -3.53 15.85
N ARG A 101 2.56 -3.22 15.90
CA ARG A 101 3.56 -3.90 16.74
C ARG A 101 3.61 -3.32 18.15
N ASP A 102 4.38 -3.96 19.03
CA ASP A 102 4.48 -3.57 20.45
C ASP A 102 5.07 -2.16 20.65
N THR A 103 6.00 -1.75 19.78
CA THR A 103 6.67 -0.44 19.83
C THR A 103 6.79 0.17 18.44
N TRP A 104 6.91 1.50 18.35
CA TRP A 104 7.15 2.17 17.06
C TRP A 104 8.51 1.81 16.46
N GLN A 105 9.49 1.47 17.29
CA GLN A 105 10.77 0.96 16.82
C GLN A 105 10.61 -0.38 16.10
N ASP A 106 9.83 -1.30 16.68
CA ASP A 106 9.56 -2.61 16.06
C ASP A 106 8.75 -2.47 14.77
N GLU A 107 7.79 -1.55 14.73
CA GLU A 107 7.05 -1.21 13.51
C GLU A 107 8.00 -0.68 12.42
N TYR A 108 8.87 0.28 12.75
CA TYR A 108 9.85 0.82 11.80
C TYR A 108 10.78 -0.28 11.26
N VAL A 109 11.32 -1.11 12.14
CA VAL A 109 12.22 -2.22 11.77
C VAL A 109 11.48 -3.23 10.89
N TYR A 110 10.23 -3.56 11.22
CA TYR A 110 9.40 -4.47 10.43
C TYR A 110 9.21 -3.92 9.01
N ARG A 111 8.74 -2.69 8.85
CA ARG A 111 8.51 -2.06 7.54
C ARG A 111 9.80 -1.98 6.71
N HIS A 112 10.90 -1.61 7.36
CA HIS A 112 12.21 -1.56 6.72
C HIS A 112 12.67 -2.94 6.22
N ARG A 113 12.48 -4.00 7.02
CA ARG A 113 12.79 -5.39 6.63
C ARG A 113 11.90 -5.85 5.48
N THR A 114 10.60 -5.58 5.54
CA THR A 114 9.66 -5.94 4.47
C THR A 114 10.02 -5.24 3.15
N ALA A 115 10.33 -3.95 3.18
CA ALA A 115 10.81 -3.24 1.99
C ALA A 115 12.15 -3.79 1.47
N THR A 116 13.06 -4.19 2.37
CA THR A 116 14.32 -4.86 1.99
C THR A 116 14.06 -6.22 1.33
N ASN A 117 13.07 -6.97 1.82
CA ASN A 117 12.62 -8.22 1.22
C ASN A 117 12.05 -7.99 -0.18
N PHE A 118 11.23 -6.94 -0.36
CA PHE A 118 10.78 -6.50 -1.69
C PHE A 118 11.97 -6.20 -2.61
N ARG A 119 12.95 -5.40 -2.18
CA ARG A 119 14.12 -5.07 -3.02
C ARG A 119 14.95 -6.30 -3.40
N SER A 120 15.06 -7.29 -2.51
CA SER A 120 15.92 -8.47 -2.66
C SER A 120 15.20 -9.73 -3.17
N ASN A 121 13.92 -9.63 -3.54
CA ASN A 121 13.08 -10.76 -3.96
C ASN A 121 13.03 -11.90 -2.93
N ARG A 122 12.85 -11.55 -1.66
CA ARG A 122 12.66 -12.52 -0.56
C ARG A 122 11.19 -12.57 -0.18
N CYS A 123 10.47 -13.53 -0.72
CA CYS A 123 9.07 -13.75 -0.39
C CYS A 123 8.76 -15.24 -0.22
N SER A 124 7.67 -15.52 0.50
CA SER A 124 7.00 -16.82 0.42
C SER A 124 5.87 -16.75 -0.59
N TYR A 125 5.74 -17.80 -1.40
CA TYR A 125 4.73 -17.90 -2.44
C TYR A 125 3.69 -18.96 -2.06
N THR A 126 2.41 -18.60 -2.18
CA THR A 126 1.27 -19.49 -1.94
C THR A 126 0.21 -19.30 -3.01
N THR A 127 -0.65 -20.31 -3.19
CA THR A 127 -1.81 -20.23 -4.08
C THR A 127 -3.10 -20.58 -3.35
N ILE A 128 -4.18 -19.92 -3.75
CA ILE A 128 -5.54 -20.22 -3.30
C ILE A 128 -6.34 -20.59 -4.55
N TYR A 129 -6.98 -21.76 -4.52
CA TYR A 129 -7.83 -22.21 -5.61
C TYR A 129 -9.29 -21.87 -5.30
N ILE A 130 -9.96 -21.19 -6.23
CA ILE A 130 -11.39 -20.96 -6.12
C ILE A 130 -12.11 -22.17 -6.66
N VAL A 131 -12.80 -22.89 -5.79
CA VAL A 131 -13.73 -23.93 -6.21
C VAL A 131 -15.00 -23.23 -6.70
N PRO A 132 -15.42 -23.41 -7.97
CA PRO A 132 -16.68 -22.86 -8.44
C PRO A 132 -17.81 -23.44 -7.60
N THR A 133 -18.57 -22.59 -6.91
CA THR A 133 -19.80 -23.01 -6.22
C THR A 133 -20.88 -23.24 -7.28
N ASP A 134 -21.16 -24.51 -7.56
CA ASP A 134 -22.28 -25.09 -8.31
C ASP A 134 -22.83 -24.31 -9.52
N ASN A 135 -22.47 -24.85 -10.71
CA ASN A 135 -23.13 -24.62 -11.99
C ASN A 135 -24.63 -24.94 -11.91
N ASN A 136 -25.47 -23.95 -11.66
CA ASN A 136 -26.91 -24.08 -11.87
C ASN A 136 -27.50 -23.14 -12.92
N ASN A 137 -26.67 -22.39 -13.65
CA ASN A 137 -27.14 -21.65 -14.82
C ASN A 137 -26.24 -21.94 -16.03
N ASN A 138 -26.86 -22.52 -17.06
CA ASN A 138 -26.30 -22.92 -18.35
C ASN A 138 -25.88 -21.72 -19.25
N HIS A 139 -25.33 -20.65 -18.67
CA HIS A 139 -24.73 -19.55 -19.44
C HIS A 139 -23.22 -19.57 -19.19
N ASN A 140 -22.47 -19.89 -20.25
CA ASN A 140 -21.02 -20.07 -20.31
C ASN A 140 -20.17 -18.83 -19.97
N ASP A 141 -20.74 -17.77 -19.41
CA ASP A 141 -19.97 -16.62 -18.95
C ASP A 141 -19.39 -16.93 -17.57
N GLY A 142 -18.20 -17.54 -17.60
CA GLY A 142 -17.44 -17.93 -16.41
C GLY A 142 -17.31 -16.79 -15.41
N LEU A 143 -17.18 -17.18 -14.14
CA LEU A 143 -17.02 -16.28 -12.99
C LEU A 143 -15.74 -15.44 -13.17
N SER A 144 -15.86 -14.27 -13.79
CA SER A 144 -14.71 -13.44 -14.16
C SER A 144 -14.40 -12.46 -13.04
N CYS A 145 -13.14 -12.46 -12.57
CA CYS A 145 -12.67 -11.48 -11.60
C CYS A 145 -12.59 -10.10 -12.24
N ARG A 146 -13.19 -9.10 -11.59
CA ARG A 146 -13.16 -7.70 -12.03
C ARG A 146 -12.30 -6.84 -11.13
N ARG A 147 -12.31 -7.11 -9.81
CA ARG A 147 -11.70 -6.23 -8.81
C ARG A 147 -11.02 -7.05 -7.71
N LEU A 148 -9.86 -6.57 -7.30
CA LEU A 148 -9.12 -7.07 -6.16
C LEU A 148 -8.91 -5.92 -5.17
N ALA A 149 -9.02 -6.20 -3.88
CA ALA A 149 -8.59 -5.31 -2.83
C ALA A 149 -7.87 -6.11 -1.75
N ILE A 150 -6.81 -5.54 -1.20
CA ILE A 150 -5.97 -6.22 -0.22
C ILE A 150 -5.75 -5.32 1.00
N SER A 151 -5.77 -5.92 2.17
CA SER A 151 -5.47 -5.32 3.47
C SER A 151 -4.30 -6.06 4.12
N ASP A 152 -3.97 -5.76 5.37
CA ASP A 152 -2.87 -6.43 6.06
C ASP A 152 -3.18 -7.91 6.35
N HIS A 153 -4.46 -8.27 6.52
CA HIS A 153 -4.87 -9.63 6.87
C HIS A 153 -5.81 -10.29 5.87
N HIS A 154 -6.44 -9.52 4.99
CA HIS A 154 -7.51 -10.03 4.11
C HIS A 154 -7.31 -9.66 2.64
N LEU A 155 -7.80 -10.53 1.77
CA LEU A 155 -7.93 -10.32 0.34
C LEU A 155 -9.40 -10.44 -0.06
N ALA A 156 -9.92 -9.45 -0.78
CA ALA A 156 -11.24 -9.47 -1.36
C ALA A 156 -11.17 -9.58 -2.89
N VAL A 157 -11.99 -10.45 -3.46
CA VAL A 157 -12.11 -10.67 -4.90
C VAL A 157 -13.54 -10.44 -5.33
N GLY A 158 -13.76 -9.49 -6.25
CA GLY A 158 -15.07 -9.13 -6.79
C GLY A 158 -15.26 -9.64 -8.21
N PHE A 159 -16.44 -10.17 -8.48
CA PHE A 159 -16.74 -10.89 -9.72
C PHE A 159 -17.79 -10.21 -10.60
N SER A 160 -17.88 -10.65 -11.86
CA SER A 160 -18.88 -10.21 -12.85
C SER A 160 -20.32 -10.51 -12.46
N ASN A 161 -20.57 -11.51 -11.62
CA ASN A 161 -21.92 -11.81 -11.09
C ASN A 161 -22.30 -10.92 -9.89
N GLY A 162 -21.38 -10.10 -9.39
CA GLY A 162 -21.57 -9.26 -8.21
C GLY A 162 -21.16 -9.87 -6.89
N ALA A 163 -20.72 -11.12 -6.87
CA ALA A 163 -20.20 -11.74 -5.67
C ALA A 163 -18.88 -11.09 -5.25
N VAL A 164 -18.67 -10.96 -3.94
CA VAL A 164 -17.36 -10.63 -3.36
C VAL A 164 -16.95 -11.76 -2.43
N HIS A 165 -15.82 -12.39 -2.72
CA HIS A 165 -15.22 -13.44 -1.88
C HIS A 165 -14.14 -12.82 -1.01
N LEU A 166 -14.16 -13.16 0.27
CA LEU A 166 -13.18 -12.70 1.25
C LEU A 166 -12.31 -13.86 1.72
N TYR A 167 -11.00 -13.67 1.70
CA TYR A 167 -9.99 -14.65 2.11
C TYR A 167 -9.09 -14.07 3.19
N HIS A 168 -8.67 -14.92 4.11
CA HIS A 168 -7.63 -14.59 5.08
C HIS A 168 -6.24 -14.90 4.50
N LEU A 169 -5.36 -13.91 4.43
CA LEU A 169 -4.07 -14.00 3.72
C LEU A 169 -3.11 -15.01 4.33
N SER A 170 -3.00 -15.07 5.66
CA SER A 170 -2.00 -15.93 6.31
C SER A 170 -2.37 -17.41 6.28
N THR A 171 -3.67 -17.74 6.21
CA THR A 171 -4.14 -19.14 6.15
C THR A 171 -4.61 -19.57 4.75
N GLY A 172 -4.87 -18.61 3.86
CA GLY A 172 -5.48 -18.86 2.55
C GLY A 172 -6.93 -19.32 2.62
N LEU A 173 -7.57 -19.25 3.80
CA LEU A 173 -8.92 -19.75 3.99
C LEU A 173 -9.96 -18.76 3.48
N HIS A 174 -10.97 -19.28 2.79
CA HIS A 174 -12.17 -18.54 2.44
C HIS A 174 -12.99 -18.26 3.72
N MET A 175 -13.27 -16.98 3.98
CA MET A 175 -14.02 -16.54 5.16
C MET A 175 -15.50 -16.37 4.87
N SER A 176 -15.84 -15.65 3.80
CA SER A 176 -17.22 -15.27 3.51
C SER A 176 -17.41 -14.89 2.04
N THR A 177 -18.65 -15.08 1.58
CA THR A 177 -19.12 -14.64 0.26
C THR A 177 -20.26 -13.67 0.45
N PHE A 178 -20.16 -12.49 -0.18
CA PHE A 178 -21.17 -11.45 -0.15
C PHE A 178 -21.87 -11.37 -1.49
N TYR A 179 -23.20 -11.39 -1.49
CA TYR A 179 -24.01 -11.20 -2.69
C TYR A 179 -24.90 -9.96 -2.53
N PRO A 180 -24.91 -9.04 -3.51
CA PRO A 180 -25.85 -7.93 -3.51
C PRO A 180 -27.28 -8.46 -3.60
N GLN A 181 -28.22 -7.77 -2.95
CA GLN A 181 -29.63 -8.13 -2.99
C GLN A 181 -30.17 -8.03 -4.43
N HIS A 182 -31.08 -8.93 -4.81
CA HIS A 182 -31.66 -8.93 -6.14
C HIS A 182 -32.56 -7.69 -6.36
N ARG A 183 -32.47 -7.09 -7.55
CA ARG A 183 -33.27 -5.93 -8.02
C ARG A 183 -33.61 -6.16 -9.49
N ASP A 184 -34.59 -5.41 -10.00
CA ASP A 184 -34.76 -5.23 -11.44
C ASP A 184 -33.50 -4.59 -12.03
N ARG A 185 -32.84 -5.30 -12.94
CA ARG A 185 -31.54 -4.94 -13.52
C ARG A 185 -31.72 -4.53 -14.98
N LEU A 186 -30.98 -3.51 -15.41
CA LEU A 186 -30.98 -3.07 -16.81
C LEU A 186 -30.20 -4.02 -17.74
N GLY A 187 -29.33 -4.86 -17.17
CA GLY A 187 -28.57 -5.86 -17.91
C GLY A 187 -27.93 -6.91 -17.00
N GLN A 188 -27.44 -8.00 -17.60
CA GLN A 188 -26.92 -9.16 -16.87
C GLN A 188 -25.73 -8.83 -15.96
N PHE A 189 -24.92 -7.84 -16.32
CA PHE A 189 -23.75 -7.40 -15.56
C PHE A 189 -24.04 -6.18 -14.68
N SER A 190 -25.30 -5.76 -14.52
CA SER A 190 -25.63 -4.60 -13.65
C SER A 190 -25.11 -4.76 -12.22
N SER A 191 -25.11 -5.99 -11.68
CA SER A 191 -24.58 -6.27 -10.35
C SER A 191 -23.08 -6.52 -10.32
N ALA A 192 -22.37 -6.49 -11.45
CA ALA A 192 -20.94 -6.77 -11.49
C ALA A 192 -20.16 -5.81 -10.60
N VAL A 193 -19.15 -6.31 -9.89
CA VAL A 193 -18.37 -5.50 -8.95
C VAL A 193 -17.56 -4.45 -9.73
N SER A 194 -17.79 -3.18 -9.40
CA SER A 194 -17.13 -2.03 -10.02
C SER A 194 -15.94 -1.54 -9.23
N GLY A 195 -15.90 -1.76 -7.91
CA GLY A 195 -14.73 -1.46 -7.07
C GLY A 195 -14.90 -1.98 -5.65
N ILE A 196 -13.79 -2.09 -4.93
CA ILE A 196 -13.74 -2.61 -3.56
C ILE A 196 -12.79 -1.74 -2.73
N VAL A 197 -13.22 -1.37 -1.52
CA VAL A 197 -12.39 -0.75 -0.49
C VAL A 197 -12.35 -1.73 0.69
N LEU A 198 -11.15 -2.17 1.06
CA LEU A 198 -10.95 -3.16 2.09
C LEU A 198 -10.04 -2.61 3.18
N ALA A 199 -10.57 -2.56 4.39
CA ALA A 199 -9.81 -2.41 5.63
C ALA A 199 -9.96 -3.70 6.45
N ASP A 200 -9.11 -3.92 7.45
CA ASP A 200 -9.16 -5.15 8.26
C ASP A 200 -10.47 -5.33 9.05
N THR A 201 -11.23 -4.25 9.25
CA THR A 201 -12.50 -4.27 9.99
C THR A 201 -13.73 -4.09 9.10
N CYS A 202 -13.56 -3.56 7.89
CA CYS A 202 -14.67 -3.16 7.02
C CYS A 202 -14.40 -3.46 5.55
N LEU A 203 -15.41 -4.04 4.90
CA LEU A 203 -15.47 -4.26 3.46
C LEU A 203 -16.55 -3.35 2.88
N VAL A 204 -16.16 -2.50 1.92
CA VAL A 204 -17.08 -1.71 1.11
C VAL A 204 -16.88 -2.12 -0.34
N PHE A 205 -17.96 -2.35 -1.08
CA PHE A 205 -17.87 -2.59 -2.51
C PHE A 205 -19.03 -1.96 -3.23
N ALA A 206 -18.82 -1.66 -4.50
CA ALA A 206 -19.84 -1.08 -5.35
C ALA A 206 -20.08 -1.95 -6.59
N THR A 207 -21.26 -1.80 -7.17
CA THR A 207 -21.69 -2.50 -8.38
C THR A 207 -21.87 -1.53 -9.54
N LEU A 208 -21.93 -2.04 -10.78
CA LEU A 208 -22.05 -1.21 -11.99
C LEU A 208 -23.34 -0.36 -12.02
N ASP A 209 -24.43 -0.85 -11.43
CA ASP A 209 -25.68 -0.12 -11.26
C ASP A 209 -25.64 1.03 -10.22
N GLY A 210 -24.50 1.23 -9.57
CA GLY A 210 -24.24 2.34 -8.66
C GLY A 210 -24.60 2.06 -7.21
N ASP A 211 -25.05 0.85 -6.85
CA ASP A 211 -25.23 0.49 -5.44
C ASP A 211 -23.86 0.43 -4.73
N ILE A 212 -23.82 0.92 -3.49
CA ILE A 212 -22.67 0.80 -2.60
C ILE A 212 -23.09 -0.05 -1.40
N HIS A 213 -22.34 -1.10 -1.14
CA HIS A 213 -22.58 -2.07 -0.09
C HIS A 213 -21.48 -2.05 0.96
N MET A 214 -21.84 -2.36 2.21
CA MET A 214 -20.92 -2.44 3.33
C MET A 214 -21.17 -3.68 4.18
N ALA A 215 -20.08 -4.28 4.64
CA ALA A 215 -20.07 -5.38 5.58
C ALA A 215 -18.92 -5.23 6.58
N ALA A 216 -19.11 -5.75 7.79
CA ALA A 216 -17.98 -5.94 8.70
C ALA A 216 -17.18 -7.16 8.24
N VAL A 217 -15.85 -7.05 8.28
CA VAL A 217 -14.94 -8.17 7.99
C VAL A 217 -14.93 -9.18 9.14
N VAL A 218 -15.01 -8.65 10.37
CA VAL A 218 -15.03 -9.43 11.61
C VAL A 218 -16.40 -9.31 12.28
N GLY A 219 -17.03 -10.46 12.54
CA GLY A 219 -18.30 -10.54 13.27
C GLY A 219 -19.53 -10.71 12.36
N PRO A 220 -20.72 -10.91 12.95
CA PRO A 220 -21.92 -11.35 12.24
C PRO A 220 -22.73 -10.20 11.60
N ALA A 221 -22.10 -9.08 11.27
CA ALA A 221 -22.84 -7.94 10.70
C ALA A 221 -23.31 -8.30 9.27
N PRO A 222 -24.64 -8.28 9.00
CA PRO A 222 -25.14 -8.60 7.67
C PRO A 222 -24.71 -7.53 6.67
N LEU A 223 -24.60 -7.94 5.41
CA LEU A 223 -24.38 -7.03 4.30
C LEU A 223 -25.51 -5.99 4.27
N ARG A 224 -25.15 -4.71 4.32
CA ARG A 224 -26.09 -3.58 4.17
C ARG A 224 -25.77 -2.79 2.91
N ARG A 225 -26.79 -2.15 2.35
CA ARG A 225 -26.65 -1.17 1.28
C ARG A 225 -26.52 0.22 1.90
N ALA A 226 -25.41 0.89 1.63
CA ALA A 226 -25.12 2.25 2.06
C ALA A 226 -25.74 3.29 1.11
N HIS A 227 -25.64 3.02 -0.18
CA HIS A 227 -26.18 3.89 -1.23
C HIS A 227 -26.96 3.07 -2.25
N LEU A 228 -28.11 3.60 -2.66
CA LEU A 228 -28.93 3.05 -3.73
C LEU A 228 -28.62 3.81 -5.02
N GLY A 229 -28.07 3.10 -6.01
CA GLY A 229 -27.75 3.67 -7.30
C GLY A 229 -28.99 3.94 -8.15
N ASP A 230 -28.92 5.03 -8.91
CA ASP A 230 -29.88 5.37 -9.97
C ASP A 230 -29.16 5.40 -11.32
N VAL A 231 -28.79 4.22 -11.81
CA VAL A 231 -28.04 4.05 -13.06
C VAL A 231 -28.64 4.81 -14.26
N VAL A 232 -29.96 5.01 -14.30
CA VAL A 232 -30.63 5.73 -15.41
C VAL A 232 -30.28 7.21 -15.41
N ASN A 233 -30.27 7.84 -14.24
CA ASN A 233 -30.01 9.28 -14.08
C ASN A 233 -28.54 9.58 -13.81
N ASP A 234 -27.81 8.60 -13.30
CA ASP A 234 -26.43 8.76 -12.81
C ASP A 234 -25.39 8.24 -13.80
N GLY A 235 -25.81 7.34 -14.69
CA GLY A 235 -24.91 6.53 -15.51
C GLY A 235 -24.37 5.32 -14.73
N VAL A 236 -23.46 4.60 -15.38
CA VAL A 236 -22.85 3.37 -14.90
C VAL A 236 -21.63 3.69 -14.02
N LEU A 237 -21.56 3.12 -12.83
CA LEU A 237 -20.41 3.26 -11.93
C LEU A 237 -19.29 2.33 -12.40
N VAL A 238 -18.34 2.86 -13.19
CA VAL A 238 -17.31 2.05 -13.87
C VAL A 238 -16.11 1.70 -12.99
N ASP A 239 -15.79 2.54 -11.99
CA ASP A 239 -14.82 2.22 -10.93
C ASP A 239 -15.21 2.85 -9.60
N PHE A 240 -14.79 2.22 -8.51
CA PHE A 240 -15.02 2.70 -7.15
C PHE A 240 -13.78 2.47 -6.29
N SER A 241 -13.36 3.49 -5.56
CA SER A 241 -12.20 3.45 -4.66
C SER A 241 -12.42 4.39 -3.48
N GLY A 242 -11.61 4.27 -2.43
CA GLY A 242 -11.84 5.03 -1.22
C GLY A 242 -10.83 4.75 -0.11
N CYS A 243 -11.00 5.49 0.97
CA CYS A 243 -10.31 5.33 2.24
C CYS A 243 -11.33 5.42 3.40
N ASP A 244 -10.81 5.57 4.62
CA ASP A 244 -11.57 5.75 5.85
C ASP A 244 -12.37 7.06 5.90
N ARG A 245 -12.01 8.07 5.08
CA ARG A 245 -12.65 9.39 5.03
C ARG A 245 -13.48 9.65 3.77
N TRP A 246 -13.05 9.12 2.62
CA TRP A 246 -13.66 9.43 1.33
C TRP A 246 -13.95 8.16 0.55
N TRP A 247 -15.11 8.14 -0.12
CA TRP A 247 -15.35 7.24 -1.24
C TRP A 247 -15.48 8.05 -2.51
N VAL A 248 -14.96 7.48 -3.60
CA VAL A 248 -14.96 8.11 -4.92
C VAL A 248 -15.44 7.10 -5.94
N GLY A 249 -16.46 7.50 -6.69
CA GLY A 249 -17.06 6.73 -7.77
C GLY A 249 -16.77 7.43 -9.09
N LEU A 250 -16.29 6.65 -10.06
CA LEU A 250 -16.10 7.07 -11.44
C LEU A 250 -17.30 6.57 -12.24
N TYR A 251 -18.08 7.48 -12.80
CA TYR A 251 -19.28 7.18 -13.58
C TYR A 251 -19.05 7.44 -15.07
N ALA A 252 -19.72 6.68 -15.92
CA ALA A 252 -19.81 6.92 -17.35
C ALA A 252 -21.27 6.82 -17.80
N GLY A 253 -21.70 7.67 -18.73
CA GLY A 253 -23.03 7.61 -19.32
C GLY A 253 -23.77 8.95 -19.34
N VAL A 254 -23.50 9.80 -18.34
CA VAL A 254 -24.09 11.15 -18.22
C VAL A 254 -22.96 12.19 -18.30
N PRO A 255 -22.93 13.04 -19.34
CA PRO A 255 -21.86 14.03 -19.51
C PRO A 255 -21.77 15.01 -18.34
N GLY A 256 -20.56 15.31 -17.88
CA GLY A 256 -20.32 16.24 -16.77
C GLY A 256 -20.52 15.67 -15.37
N HIS A 257 -20.83 14.37 -15.24
CA HIS A 257 -21.06 13.68 -13.97
C HIS A 257 -20.03 12.56 -13.71
N ALA A 258 -18.80 12.70 -14.22
CA ALA A 258 -17.80 11.64 -14.17
C ALA A 258 -17.41 11.22 -12.74
N PHE A 259 -17.43 12.13 -11.77
CA PHE A 259 -17.03 11.87 -10.40
C PHE A 259 -18.18 12.06 -9.43
N ARG A 260 -18.25 11.17 -8.45
CA ARG A 260 -19.01 11.36 -7.22
C ARG A 260 -18.12 11.14 -6.03
N ILE A 261 -18.22 12.02 -5.05
CA ILE A 261 -17.42 11.96 -3.82
C ILE A 261 -18.37 11.88 -2.63
N TRP A 262 -18.21 10.85 -1.81
CA TRP A 262 -18.94 10.69 -0.57
C TRP A 262 -17.99 10.82 0.62
N ASN A 263 -18.52 11.36 1.71
CA ASN A 263 -17.90 11.19 3.01
C ASN A 263 -18.25 9.79 3.54
N SER A 264 -17.24 8.97 3.75
CA SER A 264 -17.41 7.55 4.15
C SER A 264 -17.91 7.37 5.58
N VAL A 265 -17.77 8.38 6.44
CA VAL A 265 -18.15 8.32 7.85
C VAL A 265 -19.64 8.51 8.03
N ASN A 266 -20.23 9.46 7.29
CA ASN A 266 -21.67 9.76 7.37
C ASN A 266 -22.46 9.31 6.12
N GLU A 267 -21.77 8.75 5.12
CA GLU A 267 -22.33 8.23 3.86
C GLU A 267 -23.00 9.32 3.00
N GLU A 268 -22.67 10.59 3.24
CA GLU A 268 -23.25 11.73 2.53
C GLU A 268 -22.52 11.99 1.21
N LEU A 269 -23.28 12.20 0.14
CA LEU A 269 -22.76 12.63 -1.16
C LEU A 269 -22.37 14.11 -1.08
N VAL A 270 -21.09 14.41 -1.22
CA VAL A 270 -20.51 15.75 -1.05
C VAL A 270 -20.31 16.47 -2.38
N PHE A 271 -20.04 15.73 -3.47
CA PHE A 271 -19.77 16.33 -4.77
C PHE A 271 -20.22 15.42 -5.93
N VAL A 272 -20.69 16.05 -7.00
CA VAL A 272 -20.96 15.44 -8.31
C VAL A 272 -20.44 16.37 -9.39
N GLY A 273 -19.60 15.86 -10.30
CA GLY A 273 -19.11 16.65 -11.41
C GLY A 273 -17.98 16.01 -12.21
N GLY A 274 -17.46 16.74 -13.20
CA GLY A 274 -16.29 16.34 -13.99
C GLY A 274 -16.64 15.68 -15.32
N THR A 275 -15.72 15.78 -16.28
CA THR A 275 -15.95 15.42 -17.69
C THR A 275 -15.02 14.31 -18.18
N LEU A 276 -14.36 13.58 -17.26
CA LEU A 276 -13.29 12.64 -17.59
C LEU A 276 -13.79 11.51 -18.50
N THR A 277 -14.99 11.01 -18.25
CA THR A 277 -15.61 9.86 -18.92
C THR A 277 -16.60 10.25 -20.01
N ASP A 278 -16.81 11.55 -20.28
CA ASP A 278 -17.73 12.03 -21.32
C ASP A 278 -17.47 11.38 -22.70
N PRO A 279 -16.23 11.21 -23.16
CA PRO A 279 -15.96 10.52 -24.44
C PRO A 279 -16.38 9.05 -24.46
N GLU A 280 -16.46 8.42 -23.28
CA GLU A 280 -16.72 6.99 -23.10
C GLU A 280 -18.15 6.71 -22.62
N ALA A 281 -19.03 7.72 -22.63
CA ALA A 281 -20.37 7.62 -22.06
C ALA A 281 -21.18 6.45 -22.64
N VAL A 282 -21.12 6.23 -23.95
CA VAL A 282 -21.82 5.11 -24.61
C VAL A 282 -21.23 3.77 -24.20
N MET A 283 -19.89 3.67 -24.15
CA MET A 283 -19.21 2.44 -23.71
C MET A 283 -19.55 2.10 -22.26
N GLY A 284 -19.76 3.11 -21.41
CA GLY A 284 -20.27 2.93 -20.05
C GLY A 284 -21.55 2.10 -20.01
N TRP A 285 -22.52 2.37 -20.89
CA TRP A 285 -23.78 1.63 -20.94
C TRP A 285 -23.62 0.18 -21.42
N HIS A 286 -22.67 -0.09 -22.33
CA HIS A 286 -22.40 -1.46 -22.80
C HIS A 286 -21.91 -2.38 -21.69
N LEU A 287 -21.24 -1.85 -20.66
CA LEU A 287 -20.80 -2.64 -19.50
C LEU A 287 -21.94 -3.33 -18.75
N LEU A 288 -23.19 -2.85 -18.88
CA LEU A 288 -24.34 -3.48 -18.21
C LEU A 288 -24.76 -4.79 -18.89
N THR A 289 -24.47 -4.93 -20.20
CA THR A 289 -24.94 -6.04 -21.03
C THR A 289 -23.81 -6.94 -21.53
N GLU A 290 -22.60 -6.41 -21.66
CA GLU A 290 -21.43 -7.07 -22.26
C GLU A 290 -20.22 -7.07 -21.30
N LEU A 291 -19.42 -8.14 -21.36
CA LEU A 291 -18.10 -8.18 -20.71
C LEU A 291 -17.12 -7.39 -21.58
N THR A 292 -16.93 -6.11 -21.26
CA THR A 292 -15.96 -5.24 -21.93
C THR A 292 -14.75 -4.94 -21.04
N ASP A 293 -13.70 -4.40 -21.66
CA ASP A 293 -12.51 -3.88 -21.00
C ASP A 293 -12.83 -2.73 -20.04
N LEU A 294 -11.87 -2.44 -19.16
CA LEU A 294 -11.97 -1.32 -18.22
C LEU A 294 -11.90 0.02 -18.95
N ILE A 295 -12.96 0.81 -18.81
CA ILE A 295 -13.11 2.12 -19.45
C ILE A 295 -12.36 3.22 -18.67
N GLY A 296 -12.34 3.10 -17.33
CA GLY A 296 -11.63 4.03 -16.48
C GLY A 296 -11.34 3.44 -15.10
N ARG A 297 -10.44 4.11 -14.39
CA ARG A 297 -10.13 3.81 -12.99
C ARG A 297 -9.96 5.07 -12.16
N VAL A 298 -10.21 4.95 -10.86
CA VAL A 298 -9.98 5.99 -9.86
C VAL A 298 -9.30 5.39 -8.62
N ARG A 299 -8.38 6.13 -8.03
CA ARG A 299 -7.68 5.76 -6.80
C ARG A 299 -7.67 6.94 -5.86
N VAL A 300 -8.06 6.69 -4.61
CA VAL A 300 -7.87 7.65 -3.52
C VAL A 300 -6.45 7.48 -2.98
N THR A 301 -5.76 8.60 -2.85
CA THR A 301 -4.34 8.70 -2.53
C THR A 301 -4.17 9.41 -1.18
N SER A 302 -2.93 9.58 -0.70
CA SER A 302 -2.72 10.28 0.56
C SER A 302 -3.11 11.77 0.45
N HIS A 303 -3.25 12.42 1.60
CA HIS A 303 -3.56 13.86 1.68
C HIS A 303 -4.90 14.27 1.06
N ASP A 304 -5.91 13.39 1.11
CA ASP A 304 -7.26 13.67 0.59
C ASP A 304 -7.27 14.07 -0.89
N THR A 305 -6.43 13.41 -1.68
CA THR A 305 -6.41 13.55 -3.14
C THR A 305 -6.92 12.28 -3.80
N ALA A 306 -7.35 12.41 -5.05
CA ALA A 306 -7.61 11.25 -5.89
C ALA A 306 -7.01 11.48 -7.27
N VAL A 307 -6.75 10.37 -7.97
CA VAL A 307 -6.32 10.35 -9.36
C VAL A 307 -7.15 9.35 -10.12
N ALA A 308 -7.64 9.76 -11.28
CA ALA A 308 -8.46 8.95 -12.15
C ALA A 308 -7.95 8.99 -13.58
N CYS A 309 -8.18 7.92 -14.33
CA CYS A 309 -7.83 7.83 -15.73
C CYS A 309 -8.92 7.18 -16.58
N THR A 310 -8.89 7.50 -17.86
CA THR A 310 -9.46 6.72 -18.95
C THR A 310 -8.36 6.29 -19.90
N SER A 311 -8.71 5.67 -21.02
CA SER A 311 -7.77 5.38 -22.11
C SER A 311 -7.11 6.66 -22.68
N LEU A 312 -7.72 7.84 -22.50
CA LEU A 312 -7.29 9.09 -23.14
C LEU A 312 -6.69 10.12 -22.17
N ARG A 313 -7.14 10.15 -20.91
CA ARG A 313 -6.86 11.25 -19.98
C ARG A 313 -6.54 10.75 -18.58
N VAL A 314 -5.72 11.49 -17.86
CA VAL A 314 -5.53 11.37 -16.41
C VAL A 314 -5.85 12.71 -15.75
N VAL A 315 -6.60 12.66 -14.65
CA VAL A 315 -6.97 13.83 -13.85
C VAL A 315 -6.65 13.53 -12.38
N SER A 316 -5.98 14.45 -11.71
CA SER A 316 -5.87 14.48 -10.25
C SER A 316 -6.73 15.62 -9.69
N PHE A 317 -7.38 15.37 -8.57
CA PHE A 317 -8.28 16.32 -7.92
C PHE A 317 -8.27 16.18 -6.40
N ASP A 318 -8.64 17.28 -5.74
CA ASP A 318 -8.69 17.41 -4.28
C ASP A 318 -10.08 17.02 -3.75
N LEU A 319 -10.13 16.10 -2.79
CA LEU A 319 -11.37 15.60 -2.21
C LEU A 319 -11.96 16.55 -1.15
N ARG A 320 -11.12 17.30 -0.42
CA ARG A 320 -11.59 18.31 0.55
C ARG A 320 -12.20 19.50 -0.16
N ASN A 321 -11.58 19.92 -1.26
CA ASN A 321 -12.00 21.08 -2.03
C ASN A 321 -13.00 20.69 -3.14
N GLN A 322 -13.92 19.77 -2.86
CA GLN A 322 -15.04 19.41 -3.74
C GLN A 322 -14.62 19.05 -5.17
N GLY A 323 -13.57 18.25 -5.33
CA GLY A 323 -13.14 17.76 -6.64
C GLY A 323 -12.42 18.80 -7.50
N VAL A 324 -11.87 19.87 -6.92
CA VAL A 324 -11.03 20.82 -7.67
C VAL A 324 -9.87 20.09 -8.32
N VAL A 325 -9.74 20.27 -9.63
CA VAL A 325 -8.68 19.65 -10.45
C VAL A 325 -7.33 20.26 -10.08
N LEU A 326 -6.40 19.42 -9.67
CA LEU A 326 -5.02 19.77 -9.32
C LEU A 326 -4.09 19.64 -10.54
N GLY A 327 -4.35 18.64 -11.38
CA GLY A 327 -3.56 18.38 -12.58
C GLY A 327 -4.36 17.55 -13.58
N GLU A 328 -4.13 17.81 -14.86
CA GLU A 328 -4.77 17.10 -15.95
C GLU A 328 -3.78 16.90 -17.11
N GLU A 329 -3.76 15.69 -17.68
CA GLU A 329 -2.94 15.36 -18.83
C GLU A 329 -3.71 14.50 -19.84
N GLU A 330 -3.66 14.87 -21.11
CA GLU A 330 -4.14 14.05 -22.22
C GLU A 330 -3.00 13.16 -22.76
N SER A 331 -3.26 11.85 -22.81
CA SER A 331 -2.31 10.88 -23.35
C SER A 331 -2.55 10.62 -24.83
N ARG A 332 -1.65 11.14 -25.67
CA ARG A 332 -1.65 10.85 -27.12
C ARG A 332 -1.37 9.39 -27.47
N ARG A 333 -0.82 8.63 -26.52
CA ARG A 333 -0.36 7.25 -26.74
C ARG A 333 -1.35 6.20 -26.26
N GLY A 334 -2.47 6.63 -25.68
CA GLY A 334 -3.41 5.74 -25.00
C GLY A 334 -2.85 5.25 -23.66
N ILE A 335 -3.70 5.12 -22.66
CA ILE A 335 -3.38 4.59 -21.33
C ILE A 335 -3.99 3.19 -21.21
N ILE A 336 -3.21 2.26 -20.70
CA ILE A 336 -3.70 0.91 -20.38
C ILE A 336 -4.34 0.96 -19.00
N VAL A 337 -5.66 1.14 -18.96
CA VAL A 337 -6.46 1.33 -17.74
C VAL A 337 -6.26 0.19 -16.73
N GLY A 338 -6.12 -1.06 -17.19
CA GLY A 338 -5.87 -2.22 -16.31
C GLY A 338 -4.54 -2.17 -15.54
N SER A 339 -3.58 -1.37 -16.02
CA SER A 339 -2.29 -1.16 -15.38
C SER A 339 -2.19 0.11 -14.54
N PHE A 340 -3.25 0.91 -14.52
CA PHE A 340 -3.31 2.13 -13.73
C PHE A 340 -3.58 1.79 -12.27
N ASP A 341 -2.75 2.34 -11.40
CA ASP A 341 -2.88 2.26 -9.96
C ASP A 341 -2.16 3.42 -9.28
N ALA A 342 -2.53 3.74 -8.04
CA ALA A 342 -1.90 4.81 -7.29
C ALA A 342 -1.93 4.54 -5.79
N VAL A 343 -0.88 4.97 -5.10
CA VAL A 343 -0.70 4.80 -3.67
C VAL A 343 0.13 5.97 -3.11
N ASN A 344 -0.23 6.43 -1.93
CA ASN A 344 0.41 7.60 -1.30
C ASN A 344 0.44 8.79 -2.26
N GLU A 345 1.62 9.26 -2.69
CA GLU A 345 1.78 10.39 -3.60
C GLU A 345 2.15 9.99 -5.03
N SER A 346 2.13 8.69 -5.34
CA SER A 346 2.64 8.14 -6.61
C SER A 346 1.54 7.44 -7.39
N ALA A 347 1.46 7.74 -8.69
CA ALA A 347 0.57 7.08 -9.64
C ALA A 347 1.37 6.37 -10.74
N LEU A 348 1.07 5.10 -10.97
CA LEU A 348 1.63 4.31 -12.07
C LEU A 348 0.71 4.42 -13.29
N ILE A 349 1.27 4.85 -14.42
CA ILE A 349 0.56 5.02 -15.69
C ILE A 349 1.36 4.33 -16.78
N THR A 350 0.75 3.36 -17.47
CA THR A 350 1.37 2.68 -18.61
C THR A 350 0.70 3.09 -19.92
N ASP A 351 1.50 3.43 -20.92
CA ASP A 351 1.03 3.73 -22.26
C ASP A 351 0.91 2.47 -23.14
N ALA A 352 0.14 2.57 -24.24
CA ALA A 352 -0.04 1.45 -25.18
C ALA A 352 1.24 1.04 -25.94
N ARG A 353 2.34 1.80 -25.78
CA ARG A 353 3.65 1.47 -26.36
C ARG A 353 4.57 0.78 -25.36
N SER A 354 4.00 0.24 -24.28
CA SER A 354 4.74 -0.50 -23.25
C SER A 354 5.77 0.37 -22.51
N SER A 355 5.49 1.66 -22.35
CA SER A 355 6.22 2.57 -21.46
C SER A 355 5.41 2.83 -20.20
N ALA A 356 5.98 2.53 -19.04
CA ALA A 356 5.39 2.86 -17.75
C ALA A 356 6.06 4.11 -17.19
N THR A 357 5.25 5.01 -16.62
CA THR A 357 5.69 6.23 -15.95
C THR A 357 5.12 6.26 -14.55
N VAL A 358 5.92 6.74 -13.60
CA VAL A 358 5.45 7.06 -12.25
C VAL A 358 5.31 8.57 -12.17
N ARG A 359 4.12 9.04 -11.80
CA ARG A 359 3.80 10.46 -11.67
C ARG A 359 3.53 10.82 -10.21
N ARG A 360 3.88 12.03 -9.81
CA ARG A 360 3.45 12.60 -8.53
C ARG A 360 1.99 13.02 -8.65
N VAL A 361 1.14 12.57 -7.74
CA VAL A 361 -0.32 12.79 -7.82
C VAL A 361 -0.66 14.28 -7.81
N ALA A 362 0.00 15.07 -6.95
CA ALA A 362 -0.34 16.48 -6.73
C ALA A 362 -0.28 17.38 -7.98
N ASN A 363 0.55 17.04 -8.98
CA ASN A 363 0.78 17.87 -10.16
C ASN A 363 1.00 17.06 -11.45
N LEU A 364 0.91 15.73 -11.39
CA LEU A 364 1.20 14.78 -12.47
C LEU A 364 2.63 14.87 -13.04
N GLU A 365 3.59 15.47 -12.33
CA GLU A 365 4.99 15.50 -12.79
C GLU A 365 5.60 14.10 -12.83
N GLU A 366 6.40 13.82 -13.86
CA GLU A 366 7.11 12.55 -14.00
C GLU A 366 8.22 12.43 -12.95
N VAL A 367 8.12 11.40 -12.11
CA VAL A 367 9.15 10.99 -11.16
C VAL A 367 10.18 10.12 -11.88
N CYS A 368 9.70 9.05 -12.54
CA CYS A 368 10.55 8.18 -13.34
C CYS A 368 9.77 7.51 -14.47
N ARG A 369 10.52 6.87 -15.37
CA ARG A 369 9.99 6.13 -16.52
C ARG A 369 10.82 4.88 -16.78
N PHE A 370 10.15 3.79 -17.12
CA PHE A 370 10.79 2.55 -17.52
C PHE A 370 10.05 1.87 -18.68
N THR A 371 10.81 1.12 -19.48
CA THR A 371 10.30 0.43 -20.67
C THR A 371 10.05 -1.03 -20.38
N LEU A 372 8.85 -1.51 -20.72
CA LEU A 372 8.45 -2.90 -20.56
C LEU A 372 8.95 -3.70 -21.77
N ARG A 373 9.99 -4.50 -21.57
CA ARG A 373 10.57 -5.34 -22.63
C ARG A 373 10.00 -6.76 -22.59
N GLY A 374 9.58 -7.24 -23.75
CA GLY A 374 9.34 -8.67 -24.01
C GLY A 374 7.91 -9.17 -23.75
N GLY A 375 6.96 -8.75 -24.59
CA GLY A 375 5.64 -9.36 -24.68
C GLY A 375 5.00 -9.17 -26.05
N ARG A 376 4.34 -10.22 -26.56
CA ARG A 376 3.28 -10.10 -27.56
C ARG A 376 2.09 -9.34 -26.92
N VAL A 377 1.21 -8.82 -27.77
CA VAL A 377 -0.06 -8.18 -27.40
C VAL A 377 -0.83 -9.11 -26.46
N GLY A 378 -0.81 -8.78 -25.17
CA GLY A 378 -1.59 -9.37 -24.09
C GLY A 378 -1.87 -8.23 -23.10
N GLU A 379 -2.92 -8.37 -22.29
CA GLU A 379 -3.33 -7.30 -21.38
C GLU A 379 -2.23 -7.01 -20.36
N ILE A 380 -1.67 -5.80 -20.43
CA ILE A 380 -0.72 -5.31 -19.44
C ILE A 380 -1.53 -4.95 -18.20
N MET A 381 -1.22 -5.62 -17.10
CA MET A 381 -1.81 -5.36 -15.79
C MET A 381 -0.71 -4.90 -14.85
N GLY A 382 -1.05 -3.98 -13.96
CA GLY A 382 -0.07 -3.31 -13.12
C GLY A 382 -0.69 -2.75 -11.86
N CYS A 383 0.11 -2.70 -10.82
CA CYS A 383 -0.19 -2.07 -9.55
C CYS A 383 1.06 -1.42 -8.97
N VAL A 384 0.87 -0.61 -7.93
CA VAL A 384 1.97 0.07 -7.25
C VAL A 384 1.77 -0.02 -5.73
N ASN A 385 2.87 -0.25 -5.01
CA ASN A 385 2.91 0.02 -3.57
C ASN A 385 3.84 1.22 -3.30
N GLY A 386 4.03 1.61 -2.05
CA GLY A 386 4.73 2.83 -1.66
C GLY A 386 6.19 2.96 -2.13
N GLY A 387 6.77 1.94 -2.76
CA GLY A 387 8.14 2.01 -3.31
C GLY A 387 8.39 1.20 -4.58
N TYR A 388 7.44 0.35 -4.99
CA TYR A 388 7.64 -0.59 -6.08
C TYR A 388 6.45 -0.63 -7.03
N GLY A 389 6.75 -0.59 -8.33
CA GLY A 389 5.81 -0.84 -9.39
C GLY A 389 5.87 -2.31 -9.78
N VAL A 390 4.72 -2.97 -9.84
CA VAL A 390 4.60 -4.38 -10.17
C VAL A 390 3.76 -4.51 -11.43
N ILE A 391 4.34 -5.04 -12.51
CA ILE A 391 3.66 -5.13 -13.81
C ILE A 391 3.76 -6.54 -14.36
N CYS A 392 2.62 -7.09 -14.74
CA CYS A 392 2.50 -8.33 -15.48
C CYS A 392 2.46 -8.04 -16.98
N VAL A 393 3.39 -8.65 -17.73
CA VAL A 393 3.40 -8.59 -19.19
C VAL A 393 3.69 -9.99 -19.72
N GLY A 394 2.73 -10.56 -20.46
CA GLY A 394 2.81 -11.91 -21.01
C GLY A 394 2.91 -12.99 -19.95
N GLY A 395 2.12 -12.86 -18.87
CA GLY A 395 2.08 -13.79 -17.74
C GLY A 395 3.32 -13.84 -16.85
N VAL A 396 4.22 -12.87 -17.02
CA VAL A 396 5.42 -12.71 -16.18
C VAL A 396 5.33 -11.38 -15.43
N ILE A 397 5.29 -11.48 -14.11
CA ILE A 397 5.35 -10.33 -13.22
C ILE A 397 6.80 -9.86 -13.06
N ARG A 398 7.00 -8.56 -13.22
CA ARG A 398 8.26 -7.86 -13.07
C ARG A 398 8.10 -6.72 -12.06
N VAL A 399 9.19 -6.40 -11.36
CA VAL A 399 9.21 -5.42 -10.27
C VAL A 399 10.26 -4.34 -10.56
N TRP A 400 9.85 -3.08 -10.38
CA TRP A 400 10.70 -1.90 -10.51
C TRP A 400 10.64 -1.06 -9.23
N GLU A 401 11.73 -0.38 -8.91
CA GLU A 401 11.76 0.69 -7.92
C GLU A 401 11.18 1.98 -8.53
N ILE A 402 10.22 2.61 -7.85
CA ILE A 402 9.49 3.77 -8.41
C ILE A 402 10.20 5.11 -8.23
N GLU A 403 11.23 5.17 -7.39
CA GLU A 403 12.01 6.39 -7.16
C GLU A 403 12.88 6.74 -8.38
N ASN A 404 13.59 5.73 -8.91
CA ASN A 404 14.54 5.91 -10.01
C ASN A 404 14.15 5.16 -11.29
N GLY A 405 13.10 4.33 -11.26
CA GLY A 405 12.71 3.47 -12.37
C GLY A 405 13.65 2.28 -12.58
N GLU A 406 14.41 1.88 -11.55
CA GLU A 406 15.35 0.76 -11.62
C GLU A 406 14.58 -0.57 -11.74
N TYR A 407 14.90 -1.38 -12.76
CA TYR A 407 14.41 -2.75 -12.85
C TYR A 407 15.12 -3.62 -11.82
N LEU A 408 14.36 -4.31 -10.97
CA LEU A 408 14.91 -5.13 -9.90
C LEU A 408 14.98 -6.60 -10.33
N TYR A 409 13.82 -7.22 -10.58
CA TYR A 409 13.73 -8.65 -10.91
C TYR A 409 12.36 -9.01 -11.51
N ARG A 410 12.21 -10.29 -11.84
CA ARG A 410 10.94 -10.94 -12.18
C ARG A 410 10.59 -12.02 -11.17
N PHE A 411 9.31 -12.26 -10.94
CA PHE A 411 8.87 -13.45 -10.23
C PHE A 411 9.22 -14.70 -11.02
N ARG A 412 9.45 -15.80 -10.29
CA ARG A 412 9.89 -17.06 -10.89
C ARG A 412 8.71 -17.82 -11.50
N GLU A 413 7.54 -17.60 -10.92
CA GLU A 413 6.29 -18.23 -11.27
C GLU A 413 5.73 -17.60 -12.55
N ALA A 414 5.52 -18.43 -13.57
CA ALA A 414 4.77 -18.03 -14.76
C ALA A 414 3.30 -18.35 -14.49
N ILE A 415 2.51 -17.31 -14.24
CA ILE A 415 1.11 -17.43 -13.78
C ILE A 415 0.09 -17.37 -14.92
N GLY A 416 0.56 -17.22 -16.16
CA GLY A 416 -0.32 -17.06 -17.33
C GLY A 416 -1.03 -15.71 -17.35
N ASP A 417 -2.11 -15.63 -18.13
CA ASP A 417 -2.89 -14.41 -18.26
C ASP A 417 -3.68 -14.14 -16.97
N ILE A 418 -3.66 -12.89 -16.53
CA ILE A 418 -4.30 -12.46 -15.29
C ILE A 418 -5.41 -11.45 -15.58
N SER A 419 -6.47 -11.49 -14.76
CA SER A 419 -7.56 -10.51 -14.82
C SER A 419 -7.42 -9.41 -13.77
N GLY A 420 -6.52 -9.57 -12.80
CA GLY A 420 -6.24 -8.55 -11.80
C GLY A 420 -4.92 -8.76 -11.08
N ILE A 421 -4.32 -7.65 -10.66
CA ILE A 421 -3.16 -7.61 -9.77
C ILE A 421 -3.33 -6.48 -8.76
N ILE A 422 -2.89 -6.69 -7.53
CA ILE A 422 -2.92 -5.69 -6.46
C ILE A 422 -1.71 -5.89 -5.55
N ALA A 423 -1.21 -4.81 -4.95
CA ALA A 423 -0.13 -4.87 -3.98
C ALA A 423 -0.40 -3.94 -2.79
N ASN A 424 0.12 -4.30 -1.64
CA ASN A 424 0.32 -3.38 -0.51
C ASN A 424 1.80 -3.40 -0.08
N GLU A 425 2.12 -2.83 1.09
CA GLU A 425 3.50 -2.80 1.57
C GLU A 425 4.07 -4.19 1.93
N ARG A 426 3.27 -5.25 1.97
CA ARG A 426 3.68 -6.61 2.38
C ARG A 426 3.42 -7.67 1.32
N TYR A 427 2.31 -7.60 0.62
CA TYR A 427 1.79 -8.63 -0.26
C TYR A 427 1.68 -8.13 -1.69
N VAL A 428 1.89 -9.05 -2.62
CA VAL A 428 1.41 -8.94 -3.99
C VAL A 428 0.42 -10.08 -4.22
N ALA A 429 -0.74 -9.77 -4.80
CA ALA A 429 -1.73 -10.77 -5.17
C ALA A 429 -2.10 -10.61 -6.65
N ALA A 430 -2.23 -11.72 -7.36
CA ALA A 430 -2.67 -11.75 -8.75
C ALA A 430 -3.74 -12.82 -8.94
N TYR A 431 -4.76 -12.51 -9.73
CA TYR A 431 -5.82 -13.44 -10.09
C TYR A 431 -5.60 -13.92 -11.52
N SER A 432 -5.33 -15.22 -11.68
CA SER A 432 -5.21 -15.88 -12.98
C SER A 432 -6.59 -16.16 -13.58
N ILE A 433 -6.70 -16.12 -14.91
CA ILE A 433 -7.94 -16.47 -15.62
C ILE A 433 -8.37 -17.93 -15.34
N ASP A 434 -7.46 -18.79 -14.91
CA ASP A 434 -7.77 -20.18 -14.50
C ASP A 434 -8.48 -20.30 -13.14
N GLY A 435 -8.73 -19.18 -12.45
CA GLY A 435 -9.38 -19.17 -11.14
C GLY A 435 -8.43 -19.33 -9.95
N THR A 436 -7.12 -19.30 -10.19
CA THR A 436 -6.09 -19.35 -9.15
C THR A 436 -5.72 -17.95 -8.69
N ILE A 437 -5.70 -17.75 -7.37
CA ILE A 437 -5.11 -16.57 -6.74
C ILE A 437 -3.68 -16.91 -6.36
N HIS A 438 -2.74 -16.11 -6.85
CA HIS A 438 -1.32 -16.19 -6.52
C HIS A 438 -0.97 -15.11 -5.49
N ILE A 439 -0.25 -15.47 -4.43
CA ILE A 439 0.12 -14.56 -3.35
C ILE A 439 1.63 -14.65 -3.10
N TRP A 440 2.29 -13.50 -3.09
CA TRP A 440 3.68 -13.34 -2.66
C TRP A 440 3.69 -12.51 -1.38
N ASP A 441 4.16 -13.11 -0.28
CA ASP A 441 4.30 -12.46 1.03
C ASP A 441 5.77 -12.08 1.28
N PHE A 442 6.04 -10.79 1.42
CA PHE A 442 7.36 -10.23 1.74
C PHE A 442 7.52 -9.92 3.23
N GLY A 443 6.51 -10.24 4.04
CA GLY A 443 6.51 -10.11 5.48
C GLY A 443 7.67 -10.88 6.12
N ALA A 444 8.26 -10.25 7.13
CA ALA A 444 9.26 -10.86 8.00
C ALA A 444 8.61 -11.71 9.09
#